data_AF-A0A958QRG6-F1
#
_entry.id   AF-A0A958QRG6-F1
#
_cell.length_a   1.000
_cell.length_b   1.000
_cell.length_c   1.000
_cell.angle_alpha   90.00
_cell.angle_beta   90.00
_cell.angle_gamma   90.00
#
_symmetry.space_group_name_H-M   'P 1'
#
loop_
_entity.id
_entity.type
_entity.pdbx_description
1 polymer ?
#
loop_
_entity_poly.entity_id
_entity_poly.type
_entity_poly.pdbx_seq_one_letter_code
_entity_poly.pdbx_strand_id
1 'polypeptide(L)'
;MSFFVRFSFLGLLFLIASCHQAIPVPPPQSFPPQYTSLGRDLVHGLAACGFCHGSRPEPGVVLSGGIPLRDTYGSVIAPNITPSNSGIRGWNVQEIADAVRASLAPDGRSLASEHHQGYQWMSDDDVYRIVAYLQTQPPVETSYETREIGFIDRYTSGILEQRKEVDGVVPSLEGTAAPIYGQYLVEHVARCDQCHSTPGDFIAEEKYLQGGREISRAGEIRVAPNITGSKVYGLGSWSIPEIVRYLQTGQVPGNRRTDPRFCPTQFYARAKESDLSAIAVYLLSTETSPS
;
A
#
# COMPACT_ATOMS: atom_id res chain seq x y z
N MET A 1 15.53 -63.23 43.88
CA MET A 1 16.78 -62.50 43.56
C MET A 1 16.85 -62.42 42.03
N SER A 2 16.78 -61.29 41.34
CA SER A 2 16.82 -59.87 41.71
C SER A 2 16.08 -59.08 40.63
N PHE A 3 15.26 -58.12 41.02
CA PHE A 3 14.67 -57.13 40.10
C PHE A 3 15.72 -56.04 39.83
N PHE A 4 16.08 -55.82 38.56
CA PHE A 4 16.84 -54.65 38.13
C PHE A 4 15.86 -53.57 37.66
N VAL A 5 15.75 -52.47 38.41
CA VAL A 5 15.07 -51.25 37.97
C VAL A 5 16.11 -50.36 37.29
N ARG A 6 15.96 -50.13 35.98
CA ARG A 6 16.72 -49.09 35.26
C ARG A 6 16.02 -47.75 35.42
N PHE A 7 16.65 -46.81 36.14
CA PHE A 7 16.28 -45.40 36.09
C PHE A 7 16.85 -44.78 34.82
N SER A 8 15.98 -44.36 33.89
CA SER A 8 16.36 -43.47 32.79
C SER A 8 16.19 -42.03 33.25
N PHE A 9 17.28 -41.30 33.40
CA PHE A 9 17.26 -39.84 33.53
C PHE A 9 16.97 -39.23 32.15
N LEU A 10 15.74 -38.76 31.94
CA LEU A 10 15.45 -37.83 30.83
C LEU A 10 15.93 -36.45 31.24
N GLY A 11 17.06 -36.02 30.68
CA GLY A 11 17.54 -34.64 30.79
C GLY A 11 16.66 -33.72 29.94
N LEU A 12 15.98 -32.78 30.60
CA LEU A 12 15.19 -31.74 29.94
C LEU A 12 16.16 -30.65 29.46
N LEU A 13 16.50 -30.64 28.17
CA LEU A 13 17.20 -29.51 27.53
C LEU A 13 16.22 -28.35 27.37
N PHE A 14 16.33 -27.34 28.24
CA PHE A 14 15.71 -26.04 28.00
C PHE A 14 16.44 -25.36 26.84
N LEU A 15 15.83 -25.38 25.66
CA LEU A 15 16.17 -24.46 24.57
C LEU A 15 15.73 -23.06 25.02
N ILE A 16 16.70 -22.25 25.46
CA ILE A 16 16.48 -20.82 25.65
C ILE A 16 16.36 -20.23 24.25
N ALA A 17 15.12 -20.05 23.78
CA ALA A 17 14.86 -19.23 22.61
C ALA A 17 15.26 -17.79 22.94
N SER A 18 16.47 -17.39 22.55
CA SER A 18 16.87 -15.99 22.58
C SER A 18 16.03 -15.23 21.57
N CYS A 19 14.94 -14.62 22.05
CA CYS A 19 14.27 -13.53 21.33
C CYS A 19 15.31 -12.45 21.05
N HIS A 20 15.84 -12.44 19.83
CA HIS A 20 16.53 -11.27 19.32
C HIS A 20 15.44 -10.22 19.08
N GLN A 21 15.21 -9.38 20.08
CA GLN A 21 14.46 -8.15 19.92
C GLN A 21 15.17 -7.38 18.79
N ALA A 22 14.49 -7.18 17.67
CA ALA A 22 15.01 -6.36 16.59
C ALA A 22 15.32 -4.98 17.19
N ILE A 23 16.56 -4.53 17.06
CA ILE A 23 16.93 -3.19 17.55
C ILE A 23 16.20 -2.20 16.64
N PRO A 24 15.31 -1.35 17.17
CA PRO A 24 14.64 -0.34 16.35
C PRO A 24 15.70 0.58 15.75
N VAL A 25 15.75 0.66 14.42
CA VAL A 25 16.65 1.58 13.72
C VAL A 25 16.07 2.98 13.87
N PRO A 26 16.80 3.94 14.46
CA PRO A 26 16.28 5.29 14.62
C PRO A 26 16.07 5.92 13.25
N PRO A 27 14.99 6.71 13.05
CA PRO A 27 14.73 7.38 11.79
C PRO A 27 15.89 8.35 11.44
N PRO A 28 16.11 8.63 10.15
CA PRO A 28 17.13 9.58 9.74
C PRO A 28 16.82 10.99 10.29
N GLN A 29 17.84 11.67 10.82
CA GLN A 29 17.71 13.05 11.32
C GLN A 29 17.66 14.10 10.20
N SER A 30 18.11 13.73 9.00
CA SER A 30 18.07 14.55 7.81
C SER A 30 17.99 13.65 6.58
N PHE A 31 17.43 14.17 5.50
CA PHE A 31 17.28 13.43 4.26
C PHE A 31 18.34 13.83 3.22
N PRO A 32 18.78 12.89 2.36
CA PRO A 32 19.56 13.23 1.18
C PRO A 32 18.85 14.31 0.33
N PRO A 33 19.59 15.24 -0.31
CA PRO A 33 18.99 16.37 -1.04
C PRO A 33 17.96 15.96 -2.12
N GLN A 34 18.14 14.79 -2.73
CA GLN A 34 17.25 14.28 -3.76
C GLN A 34 15.91 13.73 -3.23
N TYR A 35 15.79 13.42 -1.93
CA TYR A 35 14.61 12.75 -1.38
C TYR A 35 13.32 13.53 -1.59
N THR A 36 13.33 14.85 -1.41
CA THR A 36 12.14 15.67 -1.68
C THR A 36 11.65 15.53 -3.11
N SER A 37 12.58 15.49 -4.09
CA SER A 37 12.21 15.33 -5.51
C SER A 37 11.72 13.93 -5.84
N LEU A 38 12.35 12.89 -5.29
CA LEU A 38 11.92 11.50 -5.49
C LEU A 38 10.60 11.21 -4.78
N GLY A 39 10.41 11.77 -3.59
CA GLY A 39 9.17 11.70 -2.82
C GLY A 39 8.01 12.38 -3.53
N ARG A 40 8.25 13.55 -4.15
CA ARG A 40 7.26 14.19 -5.03
C ARG A 40 6.80 13.24 -6.12
N ASP A 41 7.74 12.56 -6.77
CA ASP A 41 7.47 11.68 -7.89
C ASP A 41 6.70 10.41 -7.45
N LEU A 42 6.93 9.91 -6.23
CA LEU A 42 6.11 8.84 -5.63
C LEU A 42 4.69 9.34 -5.28
N VAL A 43 4.60 10.46 -4.56
CA VAL A 43 3.34 11.02 -4.02
C VAL A 43 2.37 11.42 -5.13
N HIS A 44 2.87 12.01 -6.22
CA HIS A 44 2.07 12.34 -7.41
C HIS A 44 2.07 11.25 -8.48
N GLY A 45 2.81 10.17 -8.24
CA GLY A 45 3.01 9.06 -9.16
C GLY A 45 2.43 7.76 -8.64
N LEU A 46 3.24 6.70 -8.63
CA LEU A 46 2.80 5.35 -8.32
C LEU A 46 2.09 5.23 -6.96
N ALA A 47 2.57 5.89 -5.91
CA ALA A 47 1.92 5.84 -4.59
C ALA A 47 0.59 6.59 -4.53
N ALA A 48 0.32 7.45 -5.52
CA ALA A 48 -0.97 8.11 -5.75
C ALA A 48 -1.62 8.71 -4.49
N CYS A 49 -0.85 9.30 -3.57
CA CYS A 49 -1.38 9.75 -2.28
C CYS A 49 -2.50 10.78 -2.45
N GLY A 50 -2.41 11.61 -3.50
CA GLY A 50 -3.43 12.59 -3.89
C GLY A 50 -4.77 11.98 -4.31
N PHE A 51 -4.85 10.68 -4.61
CA PHE A 51 -6.11 10.01 -4.96
C PHE A 51 -7.10 10.01 -3.78
N CYS A 52 -6.58 9.91 -2.56
CA CYS A 52 -7.36 9.98 -1.32
C CYS A 52 -7.12 11.31 -0.59
N HIS A 53 -5.87 11.71 -0.42
CA HIS A 53 -5.53 12.89 0.37
C HIS A 53 -5.55 14.21 -0.41
N GLY A 54 -5.79 14.18 -1.72
CA GLY A 54 -5.89 15.41 -2.51
C GLY A 54 -7.19 16.17 -2.23
N SER A 55 -7.21 17.47 -2.52
CA SER A 55 -8.46 18.25 -2.59
C SER A 55 -9.45 17.72 -3.64
N ARG A 56 -8.95 16.90 -4.57
CA ARG A 56 -9.68 16.10 -5.57
C ARG A 56 -8.79 14.92 -6.01
N PRO A 57 -9.33 13.84 -6.58
CA PRO A 57 -8.57 12.61 -6.89
C PRO A 57 -7.70 12.76 -8.16
N GLU A 58 -6.73 13.67 -8.13
CA GLU A 58 -5.83 14.03 -9.23
C GLU A 58 -4.39 14.22 -8.73
N PRO A 59 -3.38 13.98 -9.58
CA PRO A 59 -1.99 14.29 -9.24
C PRO A 59 -1.74 15.80 -9.18
N GLY A 60 -0.75 16.23 -8.39
CA GLY A 60 -0.29 17.61 -8.33
C GLY A 60 -1.17 18.56 -7.51
N VAL A 61 -2.28 18.08 -6.95
CA VAL A 61 -3.18 18.88 -6.12
C VAL A 61 -2.66 19.01 -4.70
N VAL A 62 -3.18 19.99 -3.96
CA VAL A 62 -2.90 20.14 -2.53
C VAL A 62 -3.42 18.92 -1.79
N LEU A 63 -2.59 18.35 -0.91
CA LEU A 63 -2.91 17.16 -0.12
C LEU A 63 -3.75 17.48 1.14
N SER A 64 -4.79 18.30 0.94
CA SER A 64 -5.64 18.85 2.00
C SER A 64 -6.70 17.88 2.51
N GLY A 65 -6.77 16.65 2.02
CA GLY A 65 -7.80 15.66 2.35
C GLY A 65 -9.20 16.04 1.82
N GLY A 66 -10.22 15.41 2.40
CA GLY A 66 -11.63 15.72 2.16
C GLY A 66 -12.37 14.75 1.25
N ILE A 67 -11.68 13.79 0.64
CA ILE A 67 -12.32 12.77 -0.21
C ILE A 67 -12.98 11.70 0.67
N PRO A 68 -14.29 11.45 0.50
CA PRO A 68 -14.97 10.37 1.20
C PRO A 68 -14.58 9.02 0.60
N LEU A 69 -14.25 8.09 1.49
CA LEU A 69 -13.97 6.69 1.19
C LEU A 69 -14.96 5.81 1.96
N ARG A 70 -15.07 4.55 1.55
CA ARG A 70 -15.88 3.54 2.23
C ARG A 70 -15.01 2.35 2.62
N ASP A 71 -15.20 1.90 3.84
CA ASP A 71 -14.64 0.68 4.40
C ASP A 71 -15.74 -0.10 5.16
N THR A 72 -15.40 -1.19 5.83
CA THR A 72 -16.37 -2.03 6.58
C THR A 72 -17.11 -1.26 7.69
N TYR A 73 -16.55 -0.14 8.17
CA TYR A 73 -17.15 0.70 9.22
C TYR A 73 -17.92 1.91 8.65
N GLY A 74 -18.18 1.94 7.34
CA GLY A 74 -18.95 2.99 6.67
C GLY A 74 -18.08 4.06 6.03
N SER A 75 -18.53 5.32 6.11
CA SER A 75 -17.82 6.43 5.46
C SER A 75 -16.66 6.94 6.32
N VAL A 76 -15.51 7.14 5.71
CA VAL A 76 -14.34 7.80 6.32
C VAL A 76 -13.84 8.90 5.38
N ILE A 77 -13.46 10.06 5.93
CA ILE A 77 -12.89 11.15 5.14
C ILE A 77 -11.37 11.05 5.20
N ALA A 78 -10.72 11.07 4.04
CA ALA A 78 -9.26 11.10 3.99
C ALA A 78 -8.72 12.38 4.66
N PRO A 79 -7.78 12.28 5.62
CA PRO A 79 -7.30 13.42 6.37
C PRO A 79 -6.37 14.32 5.54
N ASN A 80 -6.18 15.54 6.03
CA ASN A 80 -5.16 16.44 5.53
C ASN A 80 -3.76 15.95 5.92
N ILE A 81 -2.84 15.89 4.96
CA ILE A 81 -1.44 15.47 5.18
C ILE A 81 -0.43 16.57 4.84
N THR A 82 -0.88 17.82 4.75
CA THR A 82 0.02 18.99 4.69
C THR A 82 0.59 19.29 6.08
N PRO A 83 1.73 20.01 6.20
CA PRO A 83 2.35 20.35 7.49
C PRO A 83 1.62 21.52 8.22
N SER A 84 0.29 21.50 8.22
CA SER A 84 -0.59 22.41 8.95
C SER A 84 -1.02 21.83 10.31
N ASN A 85 -1.64 22.64 11.17
CA ASN A 85 -2.11 22.16 12.47
C ASN A 85 -3.22 21.10 12.34
N SER A 86 -4.07 21.20 11.31
CA SER A 86 -5.07 20.18 11.00
C SER A 86 -4.53 18.97 10.21
N GLY A 87 -3.23 18.96 9.92
CA GLY A 87 -2.52 17.87 9.22
C GLY A 87 -1.39 17.28 10.07
N ILE A 88 -0.22 17.10 9.45
CA ILE A 88 0.93 16.38 10.05
C ILE A 88 1.93 17.29 10.77
N ARG A 89 1.55 18.53 11.12
CA ARG A 89 2.46 19.41 11.85
C ARG A 89 2.82 18.82 13.20
N GLY A 90 4.11 18.85 13.53
CA GLY A 90 4.62 18.33 14.79
C GLY A 90 4.86 16.82 14.78
N TRP A 91 4.44 16.11 13.71
CA TRP A 91 4.75 14.70 13.56
C TRP A 91 6.21 14.55 13.12
N ASN A 92 6.93 13.66 13.79
CA ASN A 92 8.30 13.33 13.45
C ASN A 92 8.37 12.35 12.26
N VAL A 93 9.58 12.08 11.77
CA VAL A 93 9.80 11.22 10.60
C VAL A 93 9.22 9.81 10.79
N GLN A 94 9.43 9.21 11.95
CA GLN A 94 8.94 7.87 12.25
C GLN A 94 7.42 7.84 12.39
N GLU A 95 6.83 8.84 13.04
CA GLU A 95 5.39 8.96 13.18
C GLU A 95 4.66 9.05 11.83
N ILE A 96 5.23 9.77 10.86
CA ILE A 96 4.67 9.82 9.50
C ILE A 96 4.89 8.47 8.79
N ALA A 97 6.05 7.83 8.98
CA ALA A 97 6.32 6.51 8.41
C ALA A 97 5.37 5.43 8.98
N ASP A 98 5.08 5.47 10.27
CA ASP A 98 4.17 4.56 10.97
C ASP A 98 2.72 4.80 10.53
N ALA A 99 2.34 6.05 10.27
CA ALA A 99 1.04 6.35 9.69
C ALA A 99 0.86 5.71 8.31
N VAL A 100 1.89 5.76 7.47
CA VAL A 100 1.88 5.14 6.13
C VAL A 100 1.88 3.61 6.23
N ARG A 101 2.80 3.03 7.02
CA ARG A 101 3.11 1.60 6.98
C ARG A 101 2.36 0.77 8.01
N ALA A 102 2.12 1.34 9.19
CA ALA A 102 1.51 0.67 10.34
C ALA A 102 0.09 1.16 10.62
N SER A 103 -0.44 2.10 9.82
CA SER A 103 -1.76 2.71 10.03
C SER A 103 -1.90 3.31 11.44
N LEU A 104 -0.85 3.94 11.97
CA LEU A 104 -0.80 4.40 13.36
C LEU A 104 -0.52 5.90 13.41
N ALA A 105 -1.35 6.66 14.13
CA ALA A 105 -1.05 8.06 14.41
C ALA A 105 -0.23 8.22 15.71
N PRO A 106 0.43 9.38 15.94
CA PRO A 106 1.25 9.63 17.12
C PRO A 106 0.53 9.44 18.46
N ASP A 107 -0.78 9.70 18.50
CA ASP A 107 -1.62 9.53 19.70
C ASP A 107 -2.04 8.08 19.96
N GLY A 108 -1.51 7.13 19.18
CA GLY A 108 -1.77 5.69 19.29
C GLY A 108 -3.09 5.25 18.68
N ARG A 109 -3.85 6.15 18.01
CA ARG A 109 -5.06 5.76 17.29
C ARG A 109 -4.71 4.94 16.05
N SER A 110 -5.52 3.91 15.79
CA SER A 110 -5.52 3.25 14.49
C SER A 110 -6.13 4.19 13.46
N LEU A 111 -5.47 4.30 12.32
CA LEU A 111 -6.00 4.92 11.10
C LEU A 111 -6.88 3.90 10.37
N ALA A 112 -7.56 4.31 9.31
CA ALA A 112 -8.41 3.43 8.49
C ALA A 112 -7.54 2.40 7.75
N SER A 113 -7.26 1.29 8.44
CA SER A 113 -6.36 0.21 8.05
C SER A 113 -6.70 -0.38 6.69
N GLU A 114 -7.97 -0.59 6.36
CA GLU A 114 -8.41 -1.06 5.03
C GLU A 114 -7.87 -0.22 3.85
N HIS A 115 -7.59 1.07 4.08
CA HIS A 115 -7.02 1.95 3.07
C HIS A 115 -5.48 1.99 3.07
N HIS A 116 -4.84 1.49 4.12
CA HIS A 116 -3.39 1.45 4.30
C HIS A 116 -2.78 0.05 4.16
N GLN A 117 -3.59 -1.00 4.31
CA GLN A 117 -3.18 -2.40 4.18
C GLN A 117 -2.36 -2.58 2.91
N GLY A 118 -1.19 -3.19 3.06
CA GLY A 118 -0.17 -3.47 2.04
C GLY A 118 1.03 -2.52 2.05
N TYR A 119 0.90 -1.30 2.61
CA TYR A 119 2.04 -0.38 2.72
C TYR A 119 3.05 -0.77 3.80
N GLN A 120 2.76 -1.76 4.66
CA GLN A 120 3.70 -2.23 5.69
C GLN A 120 5.06 -2.66 5.11
N TRP A 121 5.06 -3.08 3.83
CA TRP A 121 6.24 -3.55 3.10
C TRP A 121 6.77 -2.51 2.10
N MET A 122 6.30 -1.26 2.13
CA MET A 122 6.97 -0.19 1.42
C MET A 122 8.38 -0.01 2.02
N SER A 123 9.41 0.09 1.17
CA SER A 123 10.79 0.21 1.63
C SER A 123 11.00 1.45 2.49
N ASP A 124 11.94 1.38 3.42
CA ASP A 124 12.31 2.51 4.28
C ASP A 124 12.73 3.72 3.42
N ASP A 125 13.47 3.45 2.35
CA ASP A 125 13.94 4.46 1.40
C ASP A 125 12.77 5.20 0.72
N ASP A 126 11.76 4.48 0.21
CA ASP A 126 10.59 5.10 -0.44
C ASP A 126 9.66 5.81 0.55
N VAL A 127 9.45 5.25 1.74
CA VAL A 127 8.66 5.93 2.78
C VAL A 127 9.36 7.21 3.24
N TYR A 128 10.67 7.20 3.44
CA TYR A 128 11.41 8.40 3.82
C TYR A 128 11.47 9.45 2.70
N ARG A 129 11.52 9.04 1.42
CA ARG A 129 11.32 9.96 0.29
C ARG A 129 9.95 10.64 0.38
N ILE A 130 8.87 9.87 0.62
CA ILE A 130 7.51 10.42 0.82
C ILE A 130 7.48 11.40 2.00
N VAL A 131 7.99 11.02 3.17
CA VAL A 131 8.05 11.88 4.37
C VAL A 131 8.77 13.20 4.06
N ALA A 132 9.95 13.11 3.43
CA ALA A 132 10.76 14.27 3.05
C ALA A 132 10.00 15.23 2.12
N TYR A 133 9.15 14.71 1.23
CA TYR A 133 8.30 15.53 0.37
C TYR A 133 7.14 16.17 1.14
N LEU A 134 6.40 15.38 1.93
CA LEU A 134 5.24 15.85 2.68
C LEU A 134 5.58 17.02 3.63
N GLN A 135 6.73 16.95 4.30
CA GLN A 135 7.22 18.00 5.20
C GLN A 135 7.55 19.33 4.50
N THR A 136 7.73 19.33 3.17
CA THR A 136 8.01 20.54 2.38
C THR A 136 6.77 21.18 1.77
N GLN A 137 5.59 20.56 1.92
CA GLN A 137 4.38 21.09 1.29
C GLN A 137 3.92 22.40 1.94
N PRO A 138 3.26 23.30 1.19
CA PRO A 138 2.58 24.43 1.78
C PRO A 138 1.54 23.93 2.82
N PRO A 139 1.54 24.45 4.05
CA PRO A 139 0.53 24.09 5.04
C PRO A 139 -0.83 24.65 4.63
N VAL A 140 -1.86 23.82 4.66
CA VAL A 140 -3.25 24.24 4.43
C VAL A 140 -4.09 23.79 5.60
N GLU A 141 -4.83 24.69 6.24
CA GLU A 141 -5.74 24.33 7.32
C GLU A 141 -7.07 23.83 6.75
N THR A 142 -7.62 22.80 7.38
CA THR A 142 -8.87 22.16 7.00
C THR A 142 -9.60 21.67 8.24
N SER A 143 -10.88 21.37 8.10
CA SER A 143 -11.67 20.72 9.15
C SER A 143 -12.61 19.73 8.46
N TYR A 144 -12.46 18.45 8.80
CA TYR A 144 -13.36 17.40 8.38
C TYR A 144 -13.84 16.64 9.60
N GLU A 145 -15.07 16.15 9.53
CA GLU A 145 -15.61 15.30 10.58
C GLU A 145 -14.84 13.99 10.64
N THR A 146 -14.35 13.66 11.84
CA THR A 146 -13.80 12.33 12.11
C THR A 146 -14.95 11.39 12.39
N ARG A 147 -14.95 10.22 11.75
CA ARG A 147 -15.84 9.13 12.15
C ARG A 147 -15.47 8.65 13.55
N GLU A 148 -16.47 8.48 14.40
CA GLU A 148 -16.35 7.66 15.61
C GLU A 148 -16.64 6.20 15.27
N ILE A 149 -15.73 5.31 15.66
CA ILE A 149 -15.93 3.86 15.62
C ILE A 149 -16.23 3.42 17.06
N GLY A 150 -17.27 2.60 17.24
CA GLY A 150 -17.69 2.13 18.56
C GLY A 150 -16.58 1.36 19.28
N PHE A 151 -16.63 1.33 20.62
CA PHE A 151 -15.60 0.69 21.45
C PHE A 151 -15.31 -0.75 21.01
N ILE A 152 -16.35 -1.59 20.85
CA ILE A 152 -16.17 -3.00 20.43
C ILE A 152 -15.41 -3.08 19.12
N ASP A 153 -15.89 -2.38 18.08
CA ASP A 153 -15.27 -2.36 16.76
C ASP A 153 -13.84 -1.81 16.81
N ARG A 154 -13.51 -0.86 17.69
CA ARG A 154 -12.15 -0.33 17.86
C ARG A 154 -11.16 -1.35 18.44
N TYR A 155 -11.63 -2.28 19.27
CA TYR A 155 -10.77 -3.33 19.85
C TYR A 155 -10.84 -4.64 19.06
N THR A 156 -11.94 -4.94 18.37
CA THR A 156 -12.10 -6.16 17.56
C THR A 156 -11.67 -5.99 16.12
N SER A 157 -11.67 -4.77 15.56
CA SER A 157 -10.96 -4.42 14.32
C SER A 157 -9.51 -4.92 14.38
N GLY A 158 -8.85 -4.77 15.53
CA GLY A 158 -7.49 -5.24 15.80
C GLY A 158 -7.33 -6.69 16.32
N ILE A 159 -8.41 -7.47 16.51
CA ILE A 159 -8.28 -8.90 16.87
C ILE A 159 -8.11 -9.76 15.60
N LEU A 160 -8.70 -9.32 14.48
CA LEU A 160 -8.54 -9.96 13.17
C LEU A 160 -7.56 -9.21 12.25
N GLU A 161 -7.50 -7.88 12.32
CA GLU A 161 -6.38 -7.14 11.74
C GLU A 161 -5.22 -7.21 12.72
N GLN A 162 -4.29 -8.12 12.45
CA GLN A 162 -3.04 -8.14 13.18
C GLN A 162 -2.38 -6.77 13.02
N ARG A 163 -2.32 -6.00 14.12
CA ARG A 163 -1.42 -4.85 14.27
C ARG A 163 -0.04 -5.34 13.86
N LYS A 164 0.33 -5.10 12.61
CA LYS A 164 1.65 -5.43 12.14
C LYS A 164 2.51 -4.23 12.42
N GLU A 165 3.08 -4.21 13.63
CA GLU A 165 4.25 -3.40 13.88
C GLU A 165 5.25 -3.74 12.78
N VAL A 166 5.65 -2.72 12.05
CA VAL A 166 6.67 -2.89 11.04
C VAL A 166 8.00 -2.92 11.78
N ASP A 167 8.36 -4.10 12.22
CA ASP A 167 9.62 -4.32 12.93
C ASP A 167 10.78 -4.42 11.93
N GLY A 168 11.77 -3.55 12.12
CA GLY A 168 13.03 -3.58 11.37
C GLY A 168 12.99 -2.88 10.01
N VAL A 169 14.10 -3.01 9.28
CA VAL A 169 14.35 -2.35 8.01
C VAL A 169 13.66 -3.12 6.88
N VAL A 170 12.89 -2.43 6.04
CA VAL A 170 12.48 -2.97 4.74
C VAL A 170 13.38 -2.40 3.65
N PRO A 171 14.22 -3.25 3.03
CA PRO A 171 15.23 -2.78 2.08
C PRO A 171 14.59 -2.24 0.80
N SER A 172 15.28 -1.30 0.16
CA SER A 172 14.92 -0.90 -1.20
C SER A 172 15.12 -2.07 -2.16
N LEU A 173 14.17 -2.24 -3.08
CA LEU A 173 14.22 -3.22 -4.15
C LEU A 173 14.53 -2.57 -5.52
N GLU A 174 14.77 -1.26 -5.55
CA GLU A 174 15.20 -0.54 -6.75
C GLU A 174 16.54 -1.14 -7.25
N GLY A 175 16.60 -1.51 -8.53
CA GLY A 175 17.78 -2.14 -9.14
C GLY A 175 17.86 -3.67 -9.01
N THR A 176 16.91 -4.31 -8.31
CA THR A 176 16.78 -5.79 -8.33
C THR A 176 16.18 -6.28 -9.66
N ALA A 177 16.05 -7.61 -9.83
CA ALA A 177 15.45 -8.18 -11.03
C ALA A 177 14.02 -7.69 -11.24
N ALA A 178 13.67 -7.39 -12.50
CA ALA A 178 12.40 -6.75 -12.85
C ALA A 178 11.13 -7.42 -12.28
N PRO A 179 10.99 -8.77 -12.21
CA PRO A 179 9.84 -9.39 -11.57
C PRO A 179 9.74 -9.09 -10.07
N ILE A 180 10.87 -9.06 -9.36
CA ILE A 180 10.93 -8.79 -7.91
C ILE A 180 10.58 -7.32 -7.64
N TYR A 181 11.22 -6.40 -8.38
CA TYR A 181 10.93 -4.99 -8.24
C TYR A 181 9.51 -4.64 -8.69
N GLY A 182 9.03 -5.27 -9.76
CA GLY A 182 7.65 -5.12 -10.24
C GLY A 182 6.61 -5.59 -9.23
N GLN A 183 6.86 -6.72 -8.56
CA GLN A 183 6.00 -7.20 -7.46
C GLN A 183 5.91 -6.15 -6.35
N TYR A 184 7.05 -5.65 -5.90
CA TYR A 184 7.12 -4.59 -4.89
C TYR A 184 6.31 -3.35 -5.28
N LEU A 185 6.46 -2.89 -6.52
CA LEU A 185 5.71 -1.73 -7.00
C LEU A 185 4.20 -2.02 -7.06
N VAL A 186 3.79 -3.20 -7.53
CA VAL A 186 2.38 -3.60 -7.63
C VAL A 186 1.73 -3.73 -6.25
N GLU A 187 2.41 -4.36 -5.30
CA GLU A 187 1.85 -4.72 -4.00
C GLU A 187 2.10 -3.67 -2.91
N HIS A 188 3.14 -2.86 -2.98
CA HIS A 188 3.57 -2.05 -1.83
C HIS A 188 3.75 -0.57 -2.15
N VAL A 189 3.64 -0.17 -3.43
CA VAL A 189 3.68 1.23 -3.84
C VAL A 189 2.39 1.64 -4.54
N ALA A 190 2.06 1.01 -5.67
CA ALA A 190 0.88 1.32 -6.47
C ALA A 190 -0.42 0.64 -5.99
N ARG A 191 -0.30 -0.39 -5.15
CA ARG A 191 -1.43 -1.11 -4.53
C ARG A 191 -2.47 -1.57 -5.55
N CYS A 192 -2.03 -2.13 -6.68
CA CYS A 192 -2.94 -2.55 -7.75
C CYS A 192 -3.94 -3.61 -7.27
N ASP A 193 -3.51 -4.45 -6.32
CA ASP A 193 -4.31 -5.49 -5.66
C ASP A 193 -5.53 -4.92 -4.90
N GLN A 194 -5.48 -3.68 -4.41
CA GLN A 194 -6.64 -3.09 -3.71
C GLN A 194 -7.88 -3.02 -4.60
N CYS A 195 -7.70 -2.82 -5.90
CA CYS A 195 -8.81 -2.83 -6.87
C CYS A 195 -8.88 -4.15 -7.64
N HIS A 196 -7.74 -4.73 -7.99
CA HIS A 196 -7.68 -5.87 -8.90
C HIS A 196 -7.63 -7.23 -8.20
N SER A 197 -7.76 -7.31 -6.88
CA SER A 197 -7.93 -8.58 -6.16
C SER A 197 -9.30 -8.66 -5.50
N THR A 198 -9.86 -9.88 -5.46
CA THR A 198 -11.02 -10.18 -4.60
C THR A 198 -10.51 -10.93 -3.36
N PRO A 199 -10.71 -10.40 -2.14
CA PRO A 199 -10.32 -11.09 -0.91
C PRO A 199 -10.96 -12.48 -0.83
N GLY A 200 -10.21 -13.44 -0.30
CA GLY A 200 -10.75 -14.75 0.06
C GLY A 200 -11.61 -14.69 1.33
N ASP A 201 -12.30 -15.79 1.62
CA ASP A 201 -13.01 -16.02 2.87
C ASP A 201 -12.75 -17.45 3.38
N PHE A 202 -13.54 -17.94 4.33
CA PHE A 202 -13.36 -19.28 4.89
C PHE A 202 -13.64 -20.43 3.90
N ILE A 203 -14.26 -20.14 2.75
CA ILE A 203 -14.68 -21.12 1.75
C ILE A 203 -14.10 -20.88 0.36
N ALA A 204 -13.56 -19.69 0.09
CA ALA A 204 -12.99 -19.29 -1.19
C ALA A 204 -11.58 -18.71 -1.01
N GLU A 205 -10.66 -19.15 -1.86
CA GLU A 205 -9.31 -18.57 -1.93
C GLU A 205 -9.35 -17.13 -2.46
N GLU A 206 -8.34 -16.35 -2.06
CA GLU A 206 -8.12 -15.01 -2.62
C GLU A 206 -7.85 -15.10 -4.13
N LYS A 207 -8.53 -14.23 -4.87
CA LYS A 207 -8.33 -14.08 -6.32
C LYS A 207 -7.36 -12.93 -6.58
N TYR A 208 -6.08 -13.17 -6.29
CA TYR A 208 -5.01 -12.18 -6.45
C TYR A 208 -4.89 -11.71 -7.91
N LEU A 209 -5.03 -10.39 -8.16
CA LEU A 209 -4.95 -9.72 -9.46
C LEU A 209 -5.95 -10.18 -10.55
N GLN A 210 -6.88 -11.07 -10.21
CA GLN A 210 -7.88 -11.60 -11.15
C GLN A 210 -9.12 -10.71 -11.32
N GLY A 211 -9.12 -9.53 -10.71
CA GLY A 211 -10.23 -8.58 -10.75
C GLY A 211 -11.40 -8.99 -9.86
N GLY A 212 -12.59 -8.52 -10.22
CA GLY A 212 -13.85 -8.90 -9.58
C GLY A 212 -14.37 -7.94 -8.52
N ARG A 213 -13.55 -6.98 -8.06
CA ARG A 213 -13.99 -5.97 -7.09
C ARG A 213 -14.85 -4.91 -7.76
N GLU A 214 -16.00 -4.61 -7.15
CA GLU A 214 -16.86 -3.50 -7.56
C GLU A 214 -16.31 -2.15 -7.07
N ILE A 215 -16.29 -1.18 -7.97
CA ILE A 215 -15.88 0.20 -7.73
C ILE A 215 -17.08 1.09 -7.99
N SER A 216 -17.61 1.72 -6.95
CA SER A 216 -18.72 2.67 -7.05
C SER A 216 -18.19 4.11 -7.07
N ARG A 217 -18.42 4.84 -8.16
CA ARG A 217 -18.02 6.25 -8.31
C ARG A 217 -19.10 7.02 -9.07
N ALA A 218 -19.50 8.17 -8.53
CA ALA A 218 -20.48 9.07 -9.15
C ALA A 218 -21.80 8.37 -9.60
N GLY A 219 -22.30 7.42 -8.79
CA GLY A 219 -23.54 6.68 -9.06
C GLY A 219 -23.41 5.55 -10.08
N GLU A 220 -22.19 5.27 -10.57
CA GLU A 220 -21.89 4.18 -11.50
C GLU A 220 -21.04 3.12 -10.79
N ILE A 221 -21.36 1.85 -11.03
CA ILE A 221 -20.60 0.70 -10.53
C ILE A 221 -19.87 0.05 -11.71
N ARG A 222 -18.56 -0.15 -11.57
CA ARG A 222 -17.75 -0.94 -12.51
C ARG A 222 -17.00 -2.03 -11.77
N VAL A 223 -16.68 -3.11 -12.46
CA VAL A 223 -15.88 -4.21 -11.92
C VAL A 223 -14.44 -4.05 -12.39
N ALA A 224 -13.49 -4.10 -11.47
CA ALA A 224 -12.07 -4.10 -11.82
C ALA A 224 -11.72 -5.35 -12.64
N PRO A 225 -11.04 -5.20 -13.79
CA PRO A 225 -10.71 -6.34 -14.66
C PRO A 225 -9.59 -7.19 -14.07
N ASN A 226 -9.45 -8.40 -14.58
CA ASN A 226 -8.27 -9.24 -14.37
C ASN A 226 -7.05 -8.58 -15.03
N ILE A 227 -5.95 -8.46 -14.30
CA ILE A 227 -4.68 -7.89 -14.79
C ILE A 227 -3.51 -8.88 -14.71
N THR A 228 -3.82 -10.17 -14.57
CA THR A 228 -2.81 -11.23 -14.60
C THR A 228 -2.23 -11.42 -15.99
N GLY A 229 -1.18 -12.22 -16.11
CA GLY A 229 -0.58 -12.66 -17.38
C GLY A 229 -1.45 -13.62 -18.20
N SER A 230 -2.67 -13.96 -17.74
CA SER A 230 -3.59 -14.80 -18.51
C SER A 230 -3.86 -14.21 -19.90
N LYS A 231 -3.66 -15.01 -20.95
CA LYS A 231 -3.96 -14.61 -22.34
C LYS A 231 -5.44 -14.49 -22.64
N VAL A 232 -6.29 -15.16 -21.86
CA VAL A 232 -7.74 -15.24 -22.08
C VAL A 232 -8.47 -14.17 -21.27
N TYR A 233 -8.10 -14.01 -20.00
CA TYR A 233 -8.84 -13.15 -19.08
C TYR A 233 -8.07 -11.87 -18.70
N GLY A 234 -6.74 -11.89 -18.78
CA GLY A 234 -5.87 -10.81 -18.31
C GLY A 234 -5.11 -10.10 -19.44
N LEU A 235 -3.91 -9.64 -19.10
CA LEU A 235 -3.02 -8.85 -19.96
C LEU A 235 -2.10 -9.69 -20.85
N GLY A 236 -2.18 -11.03 -20.82
CA GLY A 236 -1.23 -11.91 -21.51
C GLY A 236 -1.14 -11.76 -23.04
N SER A 237 -2.09 -11.07 -23.66
CA SER A 237 -2.08 -10.72 -25.08
C SER A 237 -1.40 -9.38 -25.39
N TRP A 238 -1.07 -8.59 -24.37
CA TRP A 238 -0.43 -7.28 -24.49
C TRP A 238 1.08 -7.43 -24.32
N SER A 239 1.82 -6.63 -25.09
CA SER A 239 3.25 -6.46 -24.91
C SER A 239 3.56 -5.51 -23.74
N ILE A 240 4.78 -5.60 -23.19
CA ILE A 240 5.26 -4.68 -22.16
C ILE A 240 5.08 -3.20 -22.58
N PRO A 241 5.46 -2.77 -23.80
CA PRO A 241 5.25 -1.39 -24.24
C PRO A 241 3.77 -0.97 -24.31
N GLU A 242 2.84 -1.90 -24.57
CA GLU A 242 1.41 -1.60 -24.55
C GLU A 242 0.89 -1.40 -23.14
N ILE A 243 1.34 -2.21 -22.17
CA ILE A 243 1.00 -2.03 -20.76
C ILE A 243 1.59 -0.71 -20.23
N VAL A 244 2.85 -0.41 -20.54
CA VAL A 244 3.50 0.86 -20.18
C VAL A 244 2.73 2.04 -20.75
N ARG A 245 2.37 2.00 -22.04
CA ARG A 245 1.58 3.05 -22.69
C ARG A 245 0.21 3.20 -22.03
N TYR A 246 -0.44 2.10 -21.68
CA TYR A 246 -1.71 2.14 -20.97
C TYR A 246 -1.58 2.83 -19.61
N LEU A 247 -0.58 2.46 -18.81
CA LEU A 247 -0.36 3.09 -17.52
C LEU A 247 -0.06 4.59 -17.68
N GLN A 248 0.71 4.99 -18.69
CA GLN A 248 1.05 6.39 -18.92
C GLN A 248 -0.10 7.25 -19.45
N THR A 249 -1.01 6.65 -20.23
CA THR A 249 -1.94 7.43 -21.05
C THR A 249 -3.41 7.09 -20.85
N GLY A 250 -3.71 5.97 -20.19
CA GLY A 250 -5.04 5.36 -20.11
C GLY A 250 -5.57 4.80 -21.44
N GLN A 251 -4.76 4.75 -22.50
CA GLN A 251 -5.17 4.20 -23.79
C GLN A 251 -5.09 2.68 -23.78
N VAL A 252 -6.21 2.01 -24.04
CA VAL A 252 -6.25 0.57 -24.29
C VAL A 252 -6.10 0.31 -25.80
N PRO A 253 -5.71 -0.91 -26.22
CA PRO A 253 -5.72 -1.29 -27.63
C PRO A 253 -7.08 -1.01 -28.30
N GLY A 254 -7.04 -0.37 -29.48
CA GLY A 254 -8.22 -0.08 -30.31
C GLY A 254 -8.95 1.24 -30.04
N ASN A 255 -8.23 2.37 -29.93
CA ASN A 255 -8.75 3.75 -29.80
C ASN A 255 -9.69 4.04 -28.61
N ARG A 256 -9.81 3.13 -27.64
CA ARG A 256 -10.57 3.36 -26.41
C ARG A 256 -9.65 3.95 -25.32
N ARG A 257 -10.26 4.69 -24.40
CA ARG A 257 -9.59 5.21 -23.20
C ARG A 257 -10.32 4.75 -21.95
N THR A 258 -9.54 4.40 -20.93
CA THR A 258 -10.08 4.11 -19.60
C THR A 258 -10.56 5.39 -18.94
N ASP A 259 -11.61 5.24 -18.14
CA ASP A 259 -12.16 6.32 -17.34
C ASP A 259 -11.28 6.54 -16.09
N PRO A 260 -10.65 7.71 -15.95
CA PRO A 260 -9.72 8.01 -14.86
C PRO A 260 -10.37 8.02 -13.47
N ARG A 261 -11.72 8.01 -13.40
CA ARG A 261 -12.47 7.88 -12.15
C ARG A 261 -12.40 6.46 -11.56
N PHE A 262 -12.19 5.45 -12.41
CA PHE A 262 -12.20 4.03 -12.03
C PHE A 262 -10.81 3.39 -12.06
N CYS A 263 -9.91 3.84 -12.93
CA CYS A 263 -8.51 3.44 -12.94
C CYS A 263 -7.66 4.71 -13.08
N PRO A 264 -6.97 5.16 -12.02
CA PRO A 264 -6.39 6.50 -11.94
C PRO A 264 -5.05 6.62 -12.67
N THR A 265 -5.01 6.22 -13.95
CA THR A 265 -3.82 6.25 -14.82
C THR A 265 -3.16 7.62 -14.94
N GLN A 266 -3.89 8.71 -14.64
CA GLN A 266 -3.33 10.06 -14.57
C GLN A 266 -2.16 10.20 -13.58
N PHE A 267 -2.13 9.41 -12.50
CA PHE A 267 -1.02 9.40 -11.55
C PHE A 267 0.22 8.74 -12.18
N TYR A 268 0.05 7.69 -12.98
CA TYR A 268 1.17 6.96 -13.55
C TYR A 268 1.77 7.62 -14.80
N ALA A 269 1.11 8.66 -15.33
CA ALA A 269 1.54 9.41 -16.52
C ALA A 269 2.97 9.99 -16.45
N ARG A 270 3.49 10.17 -15.22
CA ARG A 270 4.83 10.72 -14.96
C ARG A 270 5.78 9.73 -14.29
N ALA A 271 5.34 8.49 -14.06
CA ALA A 271 6.18 7.45 -13.49
C ALA A 271 7.36 7.13 -14.41
N LYS A 272 8.50 6.70 -13.83
CA LYS A 272 9.66 6.29 -14.62
C LYS A 272 9.29 5.10 -15.50
N GLU A 273 9.74 5.11 -16.74
CA GLU A 273 9.46 4.02 -17.68
C GLU A 273 10.02 2.67 -17.19
N SER A 274 11.14 2.68 -16.46
CA SER A 274 11.71 1.50 -15.80
C SER A 274 10.74 0.87 -14.80
N ASP A 275 10.03 1.68 -14.03
CA ASP A 275 9.14 1.24 -12.97
C ASP A 275 7.87 0.65 -13.58
N LEU A 276 7.32 1.32 -14.59
CA LEU A 276 6.18 0.83 -15.37
C LEU A 276 6.52 -0.46 -16.12
N SER A 277 7.75 -0.58 -16.63
CA SER A 277 8.22 -1.80 -17.28
C SER A 277 8.38 -2.96 -16.29
N ALA A 278 8.89 -2.70 -15.08
CA ALA A 278 8.98 -3.71 -14.03
C ALA A 278 7.59 -4.19 -13.59
N ILE A 279 6.63 -3.27 -13.41
CA ILE A 279 5.21 -3.59 -13.18
C ILE A 279 4.68 -4.49 -14.30
N ALA A 280 4.86 -4.11 -15.57
CA ALA A 280 4.38 -4.89 -16.71
C ALA A 280 4.99 -6.30 -16.75
N VAL A 281 6.30 -6.42 -16.49
CA VAL A 281 7.00 -7.71 -16.40
C VAL A 281 6.41 -8.58 -15.30
N TYR A 282 6.19 -8.02 -14.10
CA TYR A 282 5.59 -8.77 -13.00
C TYR A 282 4.17 -9.21 -13.33
N LEU A 283 3.29 -8.31 -13.78
CA LEU A 283 1.91 -8.63 -14.13
C LEU A 283 1.84 -9.77 -15.16
N LEU A 284 2.64 -9.70 -16.23
CA LEU A 284 2.69 -10.76 -17.25
C LEU A 284 3.25 -12.08 -16.74
N SER A 285 4.01 -12.08 -15.64
CA SER A 285 4.52 -13.30 -14.99
C SER A 285 3.50 -13.98 -14.08
N THR A 286 2.41 -13.29 -13.70
CA THR A 286 1.36 -13.85 -12.88
C THR A 286 0.42 -14.70 -13.74
N GLU A 287 0.63 -16.01 -13.89
CA GLU A 287 -0.38 -16.89 -14.52
C GLU A 287 -1.13 -17.73 -13.49
N THR A 288 -2.43 -17.87 -13.75
CA THR A 288 -3.50 -18.37 -12.87
C THR A 288 -3.53 -19.89 -12.78
N SER A 289 -3.77 -20.41 -11.57
CA SER A 289 -4.26 -21.78 -11.38
C SER A 289 -5.51 -22.00 -12.26
N PRO A 290 -5.63 -23.13 -12.98
CA PRO A 290 -6.84 -23.44 -13.72
C PRO A 290 -8.01 -23.56 -12.72
N SER A 291 -9.04 -22.75 -12.90
CA SER A 291 -10.35 -22.95 -12.28
C SER A 291 -11.02 -24.21 -12.82
#